data_AF-A0A2D1PJJ4-F1
#
_entry.id   AF-A0A2D1PJJ4-F1
#
_cell.length_a   1.000
_cell.length_b   1.000
_cell.length_c   1.000
_cell.angle_alpha   90.00
_cell.angle_beta   90.00
_cell.angle_gamma   90.00
#
_symmetry.space_group_name_H-M   'P 1'
#
loop_
_entity.id
_entity.type
_entity.pdbx_description
1 polymer ?
#
loop_
_entity_poly.entity_id
_entity_poly.type
_entity_poly.pdbx_seq_one_letter_code
_entity_poly.pdbx_strand_id
1 'polypeptide(L)'
;LRLLNGCNARSLNFSTSDNRPMYVIASDGGLLAEPVKVTGLPVLMGERFEVLVDTRDGKAFDLITLPVSQMGMAIAPFDKPQPVLRIQPLTIQASGTLPDSLVSMPALPSLEGLTQRTLQLSMDPMLDMMGMQALMQKYGDEAMSGMNHGSMMDDGNMGDGMMGNMSDKG
;
A
#
# COMPACT_ATOMS: atom_id res chain seq x y z
N LEU A 1 10.76 -9.91 -12.15
CA LEU A 1 11.32 -8.83 -11.30
C LEU A 1 11.15 -9.22 -9.85
N ARG A 2 12.15 -8.95 -9.00
CA ARG A 2 12.04 -9.09 -7.54
C ARG A 2 11.96 -7.70 -6.93
N LEU A 3 10.75 -7.25 -6.65
CA LEU A 3 10.47 -5.91 -6.16
C LEU A 3 10.68 -5.87 -4.65
N LEU A 4 11.30 -4.80 -4.17
CA LEU A 4 11.48 -4.49 -2.76
C LEU A 4 11.14 -3.01 -2.57
N ASN A 5 10.21 -2.70 -1.67
CA ASN A 5 10.06 -1.32 -1.22
C ASN A 5 11.04 -1.07 -0.07
N GLY A 6 12.19 -0.47 -0.40
CA GLY A 6 13.23 -0.09 0.56
C GLY A 6 13.07 1.33 1.13
N CYS A 7 11.92 1.98 0.95
CA CYS A 7 11.71 3.33 1.46
C CYS A 7 11.50 3.34 2.98
N ASN A 8 11.95 4.41 3.65
CA ASN A 8 11.75 4.56 5.10
C ASN A 8 10.27 4.62 5.50
N ALA A 9 9.45 5.35 4.74
CA ALA A 9 8.05 5.60 5.09
C ALA A 9 7.09 5.64 3.91
N ARG A 10 7.57 5.61 2.66
CA ARG A 10 6.74 5.75 1.47
C ARG A 10 6.22 4.39 1.02
N SER A 11 4.90 4.21 0.98
CA SER A 11 4.30 3.12 0.23
C SER A 11 4.44 3.37 -1.28
N LEU A 12 4.56 2.28 -2.05
CA LEU A 12 4.63 2.31 -3.51
C LEU A 12 3.46 1.54 -4.09
N ASN A 13 3.10 1.84 -5.34
CA ASN A 13 2.09 1.10 -6.08
C ASN A 13 2.59 0.87 -7.50
N PHE A 14 3.24 -0.27 -7.75
CA PHE A 14 3.87 -0.55 -9.03
C PHE A 14 2.82 -0.82 -10.12
N SER A 15 3.07 -0.32 -11.32
CA SER A 15 2.29 -0.60 -12.53
C SER A 15 3.21 -0.51 -13.76
N THR A 16 2.64 -0.67 -14.95
CA THR A 16 3.35 -0.56 -16.23
C THR A 16 2.81 0.64 -17.01
N SER A 17 3.69 1.34 -17.74
CA SER A 17 3.32 2.58 -18.45
C SER A 17 2.28 2.38 -19.55
N ASP A 18 2.11 1.15 -20.05
CA ASP A 18 1.14 0.79 -21.08
C ASP A 18 -0.01 -0.08 -20.55
N ASN A 19 -0.13 -0.21 -19.22
CA ASN A 19 -1.14 -1.00 -18.52
C ASN A 19 -1.08 -2.51 -18.78
N ARG A 20 0.02 -3.04 -19.34
CA ARG A 20 0.21 -4.50 -19.42
C ARG A 20 0.22 -5.11 -18.00
N PRO A 21 -0.43 -6.25 -17.78
CA PRO A 21 -0.56 -6.83 -16.45
C PRO A 21 0.79 -7.33 -15.93
N MET A 22 0.91 -7.33 -14.60
CA MET A 22 1.95 -8.05 -13.88
C MET A 22 1.33 -9.32 -13.29
N TYR A 23 2.10 -10.41 -13.25
CA TYR A 23 1.71 -11.67 -12.64
C TYR A 23 2.54 -11.88 -11.38
N VAL A 24 1.92 -11.67 -10.21
CA VAL A 24 2.55 -11.89 -8.92
C VAL A 24 2.69 -13.38 -8.70
N ILE A 25 3.91 -13.83 -8.43
CA ILE A 25 4.24 -15.25 -8.21
C ILE A 25 4.82 -15.52 -6.82
N ALA A 26 5.26 -14.50 -6.09
CA ALA A 26 5.76 -14.64 -4.74
C ALA A 26 5.47 -13.38 -3.92
N SER A 27 5.36 -13.57 -2.60
CA SER A 27 5.34 -12.52 -1.57
C SER A 27 6.58 -12.64 -0.66
N ASP A 28 6.59 -11.92 0.45
CA ASP A 28 7.66 -11.98 1.46
C ASP A 28 8.09 -13.39 1.88
N GLY A 29 7.11 -14.30 1.97
CA GLY A 29 7.30 -15.68 2.44
C GLY A 29 7.63 -16.70 1.36
N GLY A 30 7.73 -16.29 0.09
CA GLY A 30 7.98 -17.19 -1.04
C GLY A 30 6.80 -17.27 -2.02
N LEU A 31 6.77 -18.36 -2.81
CA LEU A 31 5.82 -18.54 -3.90
C LEU A 31 4.36 -18.54 -3.43
N LEU A 32 3.48 -17.96 -4.23
CA LEU A 32 2.02 -18.08 -4.09
C LEU A 32 1.55 -19.46 -4.59
N ALA A 33 0.29 -19.83 -4.34
CA ALA A 33 -0.26 -21.08 -4.87
C ALA A 33 -0.29 -21.12 -6.41
N GLU A 34 -0.70 -20.01 -7.00
CA GLU A 34 -0.83 -19.77 -8.44
C GLU A 34 -0.51 -18.30 -8.76
N PRO A 35 -0.18 -17.94 -10.02
CA PRO A 35 0.08 -16.55 -10.38
C PRO A 35 -1.17 -15.67 -10.24
N VAL A 36 -1.03 -14.53 -9.57
CA VAL A 36 -2.12 -13.55 -9.43
C VAL A 36 -1.89 -12.38 -10.38
N LYS A 37 -2.82 -12.21 -11.33
CA LYS A 37 -2.76 -11.15 -12.33
C LYS A 37 -3.24 -9.82 -11.75
N VAL A 38 -2.43 -8.77 -11.86
CA VAL A 38 -2.73 -7.42 -11.36
C VAL A 38 -2.35 -6.33 -12.35
N THR A 39 -3.01 -5.18 -12.28
CA THR A 39 -2.66 -3.95 -13.03
C THR A 39 -1.95 -2.92 -12.16
N GLY A 40 -2.13 -2.99 -10.84
CA GLY A 40 -1.40 -2.22 -9.84
C GLY A 40 -1.03 -3.14 -8.67
N LEU A 41 0.17 -2.95 -8.12
CA LEU A 41 0.69 -3.73 -7.01
C LEU A 41 1.16 -2.79 -5.89
N PRO A 42 0.31 -2.56 -4.87
CA PRO A 42 0.73 -1.90 -3.64
C PRO A 42 1.85 -2.70 -2.97
N VAL A 43 2.89 -2.01 -2.52
CA VAL A 43 4.01 -2.59 -1.77
C VAL A 43 4.35 -1.64 -0.63
N LEU A 44 4.14 -2.08 0.60
CA LEU A 44 4.45 -1.35 1.82
C LEU A 44 5.95 -1.42 2.14
N MET A 45 6.42 -0.55 3.03
CA MET A 45 7.83 -0.46 3.40
C MET A 45 8.32 -1.79 3.96
N GLY A 46 9.39 -2.34 3.36
CA GLY A 46 9.99 -3.62 3.73
C GLY A 46 9.40 -4.84 3.04
N GLU A 47 8.28 -4.72 2.33
CA GLU A 47 7.67 -5.83 1.58
C GLU A 47 8.42 -6.13 0.28
N ARG A 48 8.34 -7.40 -0.12
CA ARG A 48 8.88 -7.96 -1.36
C ARG A 48 7.81 -8.75 -2.11
N PHE A 49 7.84 -8.58 -3.43
CA PHE A 49 7.04 -9.39 -4.35
C PHE A 49 7.88 -9.80 -5.55
N GLU A 50 7.69 -11.02 -6.03
CA GLU A 50 8.22 -11.43 -7.33
C GLU A 50 7.10 -11.40 -8.37
N VAL A 51 7.36 -10.73 -9.49
CA VAL A 51 6.40 -10.59 -10.59
C VAL A 51 7.00 -11.00 -11.93
N LEU A 52 6.20 -11.61 -12.80
CA LEU A 52 6.48 -11.72 -14.22
C LEU A 52 5.70 -10.66 -14.99
N VAL A 53 6.31 -10.13 -16.04
CA VAL A 53 5.68 -9.19 -16.97
C VAL A 53 6.00 -9.67 -18.38
N ASP A 54 4.99 -9.72 -19.23
CA ASP A 54 5.15 -10.19 -20.61
C ASP A 54 5.90 -9.16 -21.46
N THR A 55 6.95 -9.62 -22.15
CA THR A 55 7.81 -8.82 -23.04
C THR A 55 7.83 -9.35 -24.47
N ARG A 56 7.03 -10.37 -24.79
CA ARG A 56 7.07 -11.09 -26.08
C ARG A 56 6.69 -10.21 -27.27
N ASP A 57 5.96 -9.13 -27.05
CA ASP A 57 5.60 -8.15 -28.08
C ASP A 57 6.78 -7.27 -28.55
N GLY A 58 7.93 -7.35 -27.86
CA GLY A 58 9.13 -6.60 -28.20
C GLY A 58 9.04 -5.09 -27.93
N LYS A 59 7.94 -4.61 -27.35
CA LYS A 59 7.72 -3.18 -27.12
C LYS A 59 8.35 -2.74 -25.80
N ALA A 60 9.11 -1.66 -25.84
CA ALA A 60 9.65 -1.04 -24.64
C ALA A 60 8.52 -0.41 -23.81
N PHE A 61 8.64 -0.49 -22.49
CA PHE A 61 7.71 0.10 -21.53
C PHE A 61 8.44 0.42 -20.23
N ASP A 62 7.81 1.20 -19.35
CA ASP A 62 8.36 1.52 -18.04
C ASP A 62 7.60 0.79 -16.94
N LEU A 63 8.34 0.28 -15.94
CA LEU A 63 7.79 0.07 -14.62
C LEU A 63 7.64 1.46 -13.97
N ILE A 64 6.44 1.75 -13.49
CA ILE A 64 6.09 3.01 -12.85
C ILE A 64 5.59 2.74 -11.42
N THR A 65 5.61 3.76 -10.56
CA THR A 65 4.80 3.79 -9.34
C THR A 65 3.70 4.82 -9.48
N LEU A 66 2.47 4.43 -9.15
CA LEU A 66 1.31 5.30 -9.13
C LEU A 66 1.28 6.13 -7.84
N PRO A 67 0.59 7.29 -7.83
CA PRO A 67 0.30 8.01 -6.59
C PRO A 67 -0.41 7.12 -5.58
N VAL A 68 -0.11 7.35 -4.29
CA VAL A 68 -0.66 6.57 -3.18
C VAL A 68 -1.50 7.46 -2.27
N SER A 69 -2.56 6.90 -1.70
CA SER A 69 -3.37 7.55 -0.67
C SER A 69 -2.71 7.41 0.69
N GLN A 70 -1.56 8.08 0.84
CA GLN A 70 -0.81 8.15 2.09
C GLN A 70 -0.37 9.58 2.30
N MET A 71 -0.65 10.12 3.49
CA MET A 71 -0.33 11.49 3.86
C MET A 71 1.15 11.83 3.63
N GLY A 72 1.40 13.00 3.04
CA GLY A 72 2.72 13.49 2.63
C GLY A 72 3.34 12.77 1.43
N MET A 73 2.74 11.68 0.94
CA MET A 73 3.32 10.85 -0.12
C MET A 73 2.79 11.18 -1.52
N ALA A 74 1.72 11.96 -1.68
CA ALA A 74 1.27 12.43 -2.99
C ALA A 74 1.76 13.84 -3.35
N ILE A 75 2.73 14.39 -2.60
CA ILE A 75 3.37 15.67 -2.94
C ILE A 75 4.24 15.49 -4.20
N ALA A 76 4.26 16.50 -5.07
CA ALA A 76 5.10 16.52 -6.26
C ALA A 76 6.56 16.12 -5.94
N PRO A 77 7.17 15.23 -6.76
CA PRO A 77 6.69 14.73 -8.04
C PRO A 77 5.74 13.51 -7.97
N PHE A 78 5.40 13.01 -6.78
CA PHE A 78 4.62 11.77 -6.62
C PHE A 78 3.10 11.97 -6.70
N ASP A 79 2.64 13.17 -7.05
CA ASP A 79 1.25 13.50 -7.40
C ASP A 79 0.81 12.84 -8.71
N LYS A 80 1.78 12.34 -9.50
CA LYS A 80 1.58 11.68 -10.80
C LYS A 80 2.37 10.36 -10.86
N PRO A 81 2.04 9.46 -11.81
CA PRO A 81 2.84 8.27 -12.06
C PRO A 81 4.32 8.60 -12.28
N GLN A 82 5.20 7.95 -11.51
CA GLN A 82 6.64 8.16 -11.59
C GLN A 82 7.35 6.96 -12.21
N PRO A 83 8.24 7.16 -13.19
CA PRO A 83 9.03 6.07 -13.76
C PRO A 83 10.03 5.53 -12.73
N VAL A 84 10.14 4.22 -12.66
CA VAL A 84 11.08 3.49 -11.80
C VAL A 84 12.20 2.89 -12.63
N LEU A 85 11.84 2.17 -13.71
CA LEU A 85 12.78 1.47 -14.58
C LEU A 85 12.21 1.35 -15.99
N ARG A 86 13.02 1.62 -17.01
CA ARG A 86 12.68 1.33 -18.42
C ARG A 86 13.09 -0.09 -18.78
N ILE A 87 12.16 -0.87 -19.34
CA ILE A 87 12.39 -2.23 -19.84
C ILE A 87 12.50 -2.16 -21.36
N GLN A 88 13.62 -2.62 -21.90
CA GLN A 88 13.88 -2.71 -23.34
C GLN A 88 14.01 -4.18 -23.74
N PRO A 89 12.95 -4.81 -24.27
CA PRO A 89 13.02 -6.19 -24.74
C PRO A 89 14.05 -6.35 -25.87
N LEU A 90 14.81 -7.44 -25.83
CA LEU A 90 15.72 -7.83 -26.90
C LEU A 90 15.00 -8.74 -27.89
N THR A 91 15.56 -8.90 -29.09
CA THR A 91 15.08 -9.86 -30.11
C THR A 91 15.28 -11.31 -29.70
N ILE A 92 16.15 -11.58 -28.73
CA ILE A 92 16.38 -12.92 -28.19
C ILE A 92 15.26 -13.28 -27.21
N GLN A 93 14.51 -14.33 -27.53
CA GLN A 93 13.41 -14.79 -26.69
C GLN A 93 13.93 -15.46 -25.42
N ALA A 94 13.33 -15.10 -24.28
CA ALA A 94 13.58 -15.79 -23.02
C ALA A 94 12.91 -17.17 -23.02
N SER A 95 13.50 -18.14 -22.32
CA SER A 95 12.98 -19.51 -22.19
C SER A 95 12.05 -19.72 -20.99
N GLY A 96 11.82 -18.67 -20.19
CA GLY A 96 10.98 -18.74 -19.00
C GLY A 96 9.51 -18.98 -19.33
N THR A 97 8.83 -19.74 -18.48
CA THR A 97 7.38 -20.00 -18.56
C THR A 97 6.69 -19.48 -17.30
N LEU A 98 5.37 -19.26 -17.41
CA LEU A 98 4.51 -18.95 -16.26
C LEU A 98 3.60 -20.16 -16.03
N PRO A 99 3.88 -21.01 -15.03
CA PRO A 99 3.04 -22.16 -14.71
C PRO A 99 1.71 -21.74 -14.09
N ASP A 100 0.64 -22.51 -14.34
CA ASP A 100 -0.66 -22.28 -13.71
C ASP A 100 -0.64 -22.56 -12.19
N SER A 101 0.21 -23.50 -11.75
CA SER A 101 0.39 -23.86 -10.33
C SER A 101 1.86 -23.71 -9.94
N LEU A 102 2.12 -23.11 -8.78
CA LEU A 102 3.46 -22.79 -8.31
C LEU A 102 3.86 -23.62 -7.09
N VAL A 103 3.08 -23.58 -6.00
CA VAL A 103 3.32 -24.37 -4.78
C VAL A 103 2.01 -24.79 -4.12
N SER A 104 2.02 -25.91 -3.39
CA SER A 104 0.89 -26.29 -2.54
C SER A 104 0.91 -25.48 -1.24
N MET A 105 -0.12 -24.68 -1.00
CA MET A 105 -0.27 -23.92 0.25
C MET A 105 -1.05 -24.74 1.29
N PRO A 106 -0.59 -24.82 2.55
CA PRO A 106 -1.35 -25.49 3.60
C PRO A 106 -2.62 -24.71 3.94
N ALA A 107 -3.68 -25.43 4.32
CA ALA A 107 -4.88 -24.81 4.85
C ALA A 107 -4.59 -24.17 6.23
N LEU A 108 -5.32 -23.10 6.56
CA LEU A 108 -5.28 -22.53 7.90
C LEU A 108 -5.82 -23.54 8.92
N PRO A 109 -5.19 -23.68 10.10
CA PRO A 109 -5.73 -24.52 11.17
C PRO A 109 -7.00 -23.91 11.78
N SER A 110 -7.70 -24.67 12.63
CA SER A 110 -8.77 -24.11 13.46
C SER A 110 -8.23 -22.97 14.33
N LEU A 111 -9.02 -21.91 14.47
CA LEU A 111 -8.69 -20.76 15.30
C LEU A 111 -9.07 -20.97 16.78
N GLU A 112 -9.81 -22.05 17.09
CA GLU A 112 -10.27 -22.35 18.45
C GLU A 112 -9.10 -22.65 19.39
N GLY A 113 -9.10 -22.03 20.57
CA GLY A 113 -8.09 -22.25 21.60
C GLY A 113 -6.71 -21.65 21.29
N LEU A 114 -6.53 -20.94 20.17
CA LEU A 114 -5.27 -20.24 19.89
C LEU A 114 -5.07 -19.03 20.82
N THR A 115 -3.85 -18.84 21.31
CA THR A 115 -3.47 -17.69 22.13
C THR A 115 -3.71 -16.38 21.38
N GLN A 116 -4.53 -15.50 21.95
CA GLN A 116 -4.78 -14.17 21.40
C GLN A 116 -3.80 -13.15 21.98
N ARG A 117 -3.30 -12.24 21.12
CA ARG A 117 -2.42 -11.14 21.51
C ARG A 117 -3.00 -9.85 20.97
N THR A 118 -3.25 -8.89 21.84
CA THR A 118 -3.71 -7.55 21.46
C THR A 118 -2.51 -6.62 21.39
N LEU A 119 -2.33 -5.97 20.23
CA LEU A 119 -1.29 -4.97 20.02
C LEU A 119 -1.96 -3.65 19.69
N GLN A 120 -1.90 -2.70 20.62
CA GLN A 120 -2.40 -1.34 20.40
C GLN A 120 -1.27 -0.47 19.86
N LEU A 121 -1.50 0.14 18.70
CA LEU A 121 -0.60 1.15 18.15
C LEU A 121 -1.10 2.54 18.59
N SER A 122 -0.19 3.41 19.03
CA SER A 122 -0.50 4.77 19.43
C SER A 122 0.65 5.72 19.09
N MET A 123 0.31 6.96 18.81
CA MET A 123 1.25 8.07 18.69
C MET A 123 0.90 9.10 19.77
N ASP A 124 1.89 9.89 20.20
CA ASP A 124 1.62 11.00 21.11
C ASP A 124 0.75 12.05 20.40
N PRO A 125 -0.44 12.40 20.93
CA PRO A 125 -1.37 13.29 20.24
C PRO A 125 -0.83 14.70 20.01
N MET A 126 0.02 15.22 20.91
CA MET A 126 0.60 16.55 20.75
C MET A 126 1.66 16.55 19.65
N LEU A 127 2.53 15.54 19.62
CA LEU A 127 3.55 15.40 18.58
C LEU A 127 2.92 15.17 17.21
N ASP A 128 1.85 14.38 17.13
CA ASP A 128 1.12 14.15 15.88
C ASP A 128 0.49 15.45 15.36
N MET A 129 -0.21 16.20 16.23
CA MET A 129 -0.78 17.50 15.88
C MET A 129 0.29 18.50 15.41
N MET A 130 1.42 18.57 16.11
CA MET A 130 2.54 19.45 15.72
C MET A 130 3.14 19.05 14.37
N GLY A 131 3.31 17.75 14.14
CA GLY A 131 3.81 17.21 12.86
C GLY A 131 2.86 17.54 11.71
N MET A 132 1.56 17.38 11.93
CA MET A 132 0.51 17.74 10.99
C MET A 132 0.49 19.23 10.66
N GLN A 133 0.56 20.09 11.67
CA GLN A 133 0.59 21.54 11.48
C GLN A 133 1.81 21.96 10.65
N ALA A 134 2.99 21.41 10.94
CA ALA A 134 4.21 21.70 10.20
C ALA A 134 4.12 21.22 8.73
N LEU A 135 3.54 20.05 8.48
CA LEU A 135 3.34 19.51 7.14
C LEU A 135 2.39 20.39 6.33
N MET A 136 1.24 20.77 6.92
CA MET A 136 0.25 21.66 6.31
C MET A 136 0.81 23.05 6.05
N GLN A 137 1.59 23.61 6.97
CA GLN A 137 2.24 24.91 6.77
C GLN A 137 3.18 24.90 5.56
N LYS A 138 3.84 23.76 5.29
CA LYS A 138 4.82 23.64 4.22
C LYS A 138 4.22 23.34 2.84
N TYR A 139 3.22 22.46 2.77
CA TYR A 139 2.70 21.94 1.50
C TYR A 139 1.19 22.15 1.30
N GLY A 140 0.48 22.70 2.29
CA GLY A 140 -0.96 22.90 2.22
C GLY A 140 -1.72 21.59 1.95
N ASP A 141 -2.80 21.69 1.18
CA ASP A 141 -3.72 20.57 0.89
C ASP A 141 -3.06 19.42 0.12
N GLU A 142 -1.96 19.67 -0.60
CA GLU A 142 -1.19 18.63 -1.30
C GLU A 142 -0.63 17.57 -0.35
N ALA A 143 -0.39 17.93 0.92
CA ALA A 143 0.05 17.01 1.95
C ALA A 143 -0.99 15.94 2.31
N MET A 144 -2.28 16.22 2.11
CA MET A 144 -3.36 15.35 2.59
C MET A 144 -3.62 14.18 1.65
N SER A 145 -3.01 14.14 0.46
CA SER A 145 -3.15 13.04 -0.51
C SER A 145 -4.61 12.68 -0.81
N GLY A 146 -5.51 13.67 -0.84
CA GLY A 146 -6.94 13.49 -1.08
C GLY A 146 -7.77 13.04 0.13
N MET A 147 -7.16 12.90 1.31
CA MET A 147 -7.88 12.61 2.57
C MET A 147 -8.59 13.89 3.04
N ASN A 148 -9.91 13.81 3.20
CA ASN A 148 -10.73 14.96 3.61
C ASN A 148 -10.58 15.23 5.13
N HIS A 149 -10.44 16.50 5.51
CA HIS A 149 -10.19 16.94 6.90
C HIS A 149 -11.26 16.48 7.91
N GLY A 150 -12.47 16.16 7.45
CA GLY A 150 -13.60 15.76 8.30
C GLY A 150 -13.46 14.39 8.96
N SER A 151 -12.62 13.50 8.42
CA SER A 151 -12.48 12.14 8.96
C SER A 151 -11.50 12.02 10.13
N MET A 152 -10.69 13.08 10.40
CA MET A 152 -9.68 13.06 11.46
C MET A 152 -10.16 13.68 12.79
N MET A 153 -11.31 14.35 12.80
CA MET A 153 -11.86 14.98 14.02
C MET A 153 -12.89 14.12 14.78
N ASP A 154 -13.34 13.00 14.21
CA ASP A 154 -14.36 12.14 14.86
C ASP A 154 -13.78 11.29 16.01
N ASP A 155 -12.46 11.02 15.99
CA ASP A 155 -11.78 10.27 17.06
C ASP A 155 -11.47 11.12 18.32
N GLY A 156 -11.86 12.40 18.34
CA GLY A 156 -11.61 13.32 19.45
C GLY A 156 -12.77 13.55 20.43
N ASN A 157 -13.98 13.10 20.11
CA ASN A 157 -15.17 13.40 20.94
C ASN A 157 -15.57 12.23 21.84
N MET A 158 -14.71 11.85 22.78
CA MET A 158 -15.12 11.03 23.93
C MET A 158 -15.38 11.92 25.15
N GLY A 159 -16.63 12.38 25.28
CA GLY A 159 -17.34 12.37 26.57
C GLY A 159 -17.37 13.65 27.40
N ASP A 160 -18.12 14.66 26.96
CA ASP A 160 -18.73 15.65 27.86
C ASP A 160 -20.25 15.64 27.64
N GLY A 161 -21.00 14.94 28.49
CA GLY A 161 -22.44 14.81 28.30
C GLY A 161 -23.21 13.95 29.29
N MET A 162 -23.00 14.14 30.60
CA MET A 162 -23.94 13.66 31.63
C MET A 162 -24.30 14.78 32.60
N MET A 163 -25.12 15.74 32.15
CA MET A 163 -26.04 16.48 33.03
C MET A 163 -27.46 16.04 32.74
N GLY A 164 -27.84 14.92 33.35
CA GLY A 164 -29.22 14.44 33.41
C GLY A 164 -29.96 15.12 34.56
N ASN A 165 -30.73 16.14 34.20
CA ASN A 165 -31.76 16.77 35.03
C ASN A 165 -32.72 15.70 35.59
N MET A 166 -32.74 15.45 36.90
CA MET A 166 -33.84 14.72 37.55
C MET A 166 -34.78 15.71 38.20
N SER A 167 -35.89 15.93 37.51
CA SER A 167 -37.07 16.60 38.02
C SER A 167 -37.85 15.65 38.93
N ASP A 168 -38.23 16.22 40.07
CA ASP A 168 -39.31 15.88 40.99
C ASP A 168 -40.51 15.11 40.38
N LYS A 169 -40.92 14.03 41.06
CA LYS A 169 -42.32 13.56 41.24
C LYS A 169 -42.37 12.23 42.00
N GLY A 170 -43.02 12.23 43.16
CA GLY A 170 -43.59 11.04 43.82
C GLY A 170 -43.23 10.89 45.28
#